data_AF-A0A9D1DWZ9-F1
#
_entry.id   AF-A0A9D1DWZ9-F1
#
_cell.length_a   1.000
_cell.length_b   1.000
_cell.length_c   1.000
_cell.angle_alpha   90.00
_cell.angle_beta   90.00
_cell.angle_gamma   90.00
#
_symmetry.space_group_name_H-M   'P 1'
#
loop_
_entity.id
_entity.type
_entity.pdbx_description
1 polymer ?
#
loop_
_entity_poly.entity_id
_entity_poly.type
_entity_poly.pdbx_seq_one_letter_code
_entity_poly.pdbx_strand_id
1 'polypeptide(L)'
;MEERRLTAAILKSFQAELLEQERAPATIEKYMHDIRTFYSWLGNREVTPETVHEWKKSLTERFSPGTVNGKLAALNALFTFTGWTDCRARSLKLQRRAFRDDARELTRDEFYRLVATAERLGKDRLALLLEAIGSTGVRVSEVKYFTVESARLGRAEIA
;
A
#
# COMPACT_ATOMS: atom_id res chain seq x y z
N MET A 1 -23.97 -10.83 -25.47
CA MET A 1 -22.90 -10.53 -24.50
C MET A 1 -23.59 -9.86 -23.32
N GLU A 2 -23.48 -10.41 -22.12
CA GLU A 2 -24.03 -9.78 -20.92
C GLU A 2 -23.29 -8.48 -20.63
N GLU A 3 -24.03 -7.42 -20.34
CA GLU A 3 -23.48 -6.09 -20.10
C GLU A 3 -22.70 -6.08 -18.77
N ARG A 4 -21.36 -5.97 -18.84
CA ARG A 4 -20.46 -6.03 -17.68
C ARG A 4 -20.42 -4.69 -16.96
N ARG A 5 -21.45 -4.39 -16.20
CA ARG A 5 -21.52 -3.17 -15.39
C ARG A 5 -20.94 -3.39 -14.00
N LEU A 6 -19.96 -2.57 -13.65
CA LEU A 6 -19.48 -2.48 -12.28
C LEU A 6 -20.55 -1.75 -11.44
N THR A 7 -20.92 -2.31 -10.29
CA THR A 7 -21.97 -1.75 -9.43
C THR A 7 -21.53 -1.73 -7.96
N ALA A 8 -22.16 -0.87 -7.16
CA ALA A 8 -21.92 -0.83 -5.72
C ALA A 8 -22.21 -2.18 -5.03
N ALA A 9 -23.16 -2.96 -5.54
CA ALA A 9 -23.45 -4.31 -5.05
C ALA A 9 -22.27 -5.26 -5.27
N ILE A 10 -21.68 -5.27 -6.48
CA ILE A 10 -20.48 -6.07 -6.78
C ILE A 10 -19.32 -5.67 -5.85
N LEU A 11 -19.12 -4.36 -5.63
CA LEU A 11 -18.07 -3.88 -4.74
C LEU A 11 -18.27 -4.35 -3.29
N LYS A 12 -19.51 -4.34 -2.81
CA LYS A 12 -19.85 -4.82 -1.46
C LYS A 12 -19.62 -6.33 -1.33
N SER A 13 -20.05 -7.12 -2.32
CA SER A 13 -19.83 -8.57 -2.33
C SER A 13 -18.34 -8.91 -2.42
N PHE A 14 -17.58 -8.21 -3.25
CA PHE A 14 -16.13 -8.41 -3.33
C PHE A 14 -15.42 -8.05 -2.02
N GLN A 15 -15.85 -7.00 -1.32
CA GLN A 15 -15.29 -6.66 0.00
C GLN A 15 -15.57 -7.77 1.03
N ALA A 16 -16.75 -8.39 1.00
CA ALA A 16 -17.09 -9.51 1.87
C ALA A 16 -16.23 -10.75 1.57
N GLU A 17 -16.03 -11.06 0.29
CA GLU A 17 -15.13 -12.14 -0.16
C GLU A 17 -13.70 -11.94 0.36
N LEU A 18 -13.16 -10.71 0.30
CA LEU A 18 -11.82 -10.43 0.80
C LEU A 18 -11.70 -10.63 2.33
N LEU A 19 -12.78 -10.38 3.08
CA LEU A 19 -12.82 -10.64 4.52
C LEU A 19 -12.86 -12.15 4.81
N GLU A 20 -13.63 -12.91 4.04
CA GLU A 20 -13.72 -14.37 4.14
C GLU A 20 -12.39 -15.05 3.79
N GLN A 21 -11.62 -14.48 2.85
CA GLN A 21 -10.26 -14.90 2.52
C GLN A 21 -9.20 -14.45 3.55
N GLU A 22 -9.61 -13.94 4.72
CA GLU A 22 -8.74 -13.48 5.82
C GLU A 22 -7.65 -12.50 5.36
N ARG A 23 -7.95 -11.66 4.36
CA ARG A 23 -6.99 -10.65 3.90
C ARG A 23 -6.78 -9.61 4.98
N ALA A 24 -5.52 -9.19 5.15
CA ALA A 24 -5.18 -8.15 6.11
C ALA A 24 -6.00 -6.87 5.86
N PRO A 25 -6.53 -6.19 6.91
CA PRO A 25 -7.40 -5.02 6.76
C PRO A 25 -6.83 -3.93 5.84
N ALA A 26 -5.53 -3.65 5.96
CA ALA A 26 -4.85 -2.67 5.11
C ALA A 26 -4.83 -3.06 3.61
N THR A 27 -4.80 -4.37 3.30
CA THR A 27 -4.87 -4.85 1.92
C THR A 27 -6.28 -4.68 1.36
N ILE A 28 -7.31 -4.98 2.17
CA ILE A 28 -8.71 -4.80 1.79
C ILE A 28 -8.98 -3.31 1.51
N GLU A 29 -8.59 -2.44 2.44
CA GLU A 29 -8.77 -0.99 2.29
C GLU A 29 -8.09 -0.48 1.01
N LYS A 30 -6.84 -0.89 0.77
CA LYS A 30 -6.10 -0.52 -0.44
C LYS A 30 -6.79 -0.99 -1.71
N TYR A 31 -7.22 -2.26 -1.76
CA TYR A 31 -7.90 -2.81 -2.93
C TYR A 31 -9.20 -2.07 -3.20
N MET A 32 -10.01 -1.84 -2.16
CA MET A 32 -11.28 -1.12 -2.29
C MET A 32 -11.08 0.33 -2.72
N HIS A 33 -10.03 1.01 -2.23
CA HIS A 33 -9.67 2.35 -2.68
C HIS A 33 -9.31 2.37 -4.18
N ASP A 34 -8.45 1.45 -4.62
CA ASP A 34 -8.01 1.37 -6.01
C ASP A 34 -9.16 1.02 -6.95
N ILE A 35 -10.04 0.10 -6.54
CA ILE A 35 -11.25 -0.28 -7.30
C ILE A 35 -12.25 0.87 -7.37
N ARG A 36 -12.48 1.60 -6.28
CA ARG A 36 -13.36 2.79 -6.29
C ARG A 36 -12.80 3.88 -7.21
N THR A 37 -11.47 4.03 -7.26
CA THR A 37 -10.83 4.95 -8.20
C THR A 37 -11.13 4.56 -9.65
N PHE A 38 -11.06 3.26 -9.98
CA PHE A 38 -11.43 2.76 -11.30
C PHE A 38 -12.93 2.95 -11.58
N TYR A 39 -13.81 2.61 -10.63
CA TYR A 39 -15.26 2.76 -10.74
C TYR A 39 -15.65 4.22 -11.05
N SER A 40 -15.10 5.17 -10.31
CA SER A 40 -15.34 6.60 -10.55
C SER A 40 -14.81 7.08 -11.91
N TRP A 41 -13.66 6.57 -12.35
CA TRP A 41 -13.09 6.90 -13.67
C TRP A 41 -13.88 6.26 -14.83
N LEU A 42 -14.42 5.07 -14.62
CA LEU A 42 -15.19 4.34 -15.60
C LEU A 42 -16.53 5.04 -15.87
N GLY A 43 -17.16 5.55 -14.80
CA GLY A 43 -18.48 6.18 -14.87
C GLY A 43 -19.55 5.18 -15.27
N ASN A 44 -20.38 5.53 -16.26
CA ASN A 44 -21.45 4.66 -16.77
C ASN A 44 -21.00 3.70 -17.89
N ARG A 45 -19.68 3.64 -18.17
CA ARG A 45 -19.15 2.77 -19.22
C ARG A 45 -19.10 1.31 -18.77
N GLU A 46 -19.13 0.41 -19.73
CA GLU A 46 -18.97 -1.02 -19.51
C GLU A 46 -17.51 -1.39 -19.20
N VAL A 47 -17.31 -2.45 -18.40
CA VAL A 47 -16.00 -3.03 -18.17
C VAL A 47 -15.61 -3.92 -19.35
N THR A 48 -14.68 -3.43 -20.17
CA THR A 48 -14.12 -4.14 -21.32
C THR A 48 -12.59 -4.13 -21.27
N PRO A 49 -11.90 -5.01 -22.01
CA PRO A 49 -10.44 -4.96 -22.11
C PRO A 49 -9.90 -3.58 -22.52
N GLU A 50 -10.62 -2.86 -23.37
CA GLU A 50 -10.29 -1.53 -23.87
C GLU A 50 -10.37 -0.48 -22.75
N THR A 51 -11.45 -0.47 -21.96
CA THR A 51 -11.59 0.49 -20.86
C THR A 51 -10.55 0.25 -19.76
N VAL A 52 -10.17 -1.01 -19.51
CA VAL A 52 -9.07 -1.33 -18.61
C VAL A 52 -7.71 -0.87 -19.17
N HIS A 53 -7.50 -1.02 -20.48
CA HIS A 53 -6.27 -0.56 -21.15
C HIS A 53 -6.13 0.97 -21.09
N GLU A 54 -7.20 1.71 -21.38
CA GLU A 54 -7.27 3.16 -21.26
C GLU A 54 -6.95 3.63 -19.84
N TRP A 55 -7.55 2.99 -18.83
CA TRP A 55 -7.26 3.34 -17.44
C TRP A 55 -5.78 3.10 -17.11
N LYS A 56 -5.24 1.94 -17.48
CA LYS A 56 -3.83 1.61 -17.29
C LYS A 56 -2.91 2.64 -17.93
N LYS A 57 -3.21 3.09 -19.15
CA LYS A 57 -2.44 4.14 -19.84
C LYS A 57 -2.44 5.43 -19.02
N SER A 58 -3.63 5.88 -18.59
CA SER A 58 -3.78 7.08 -17.76
C SER A 58 -3.05 6.99 -16.41
N LEU A 59 -2.88 5.79 -15.85
CA LEU A 59 -2.13 5.59 -14.61
C LEU A 59 -0.62 5.68 -14.84
N THR A 60 -0.14 5.18 -15.98
CA THR A 60 1.29 5.16 -16.33
C THR A 60 1.85 6.56 -16.52
N GLU A 61 1.02 7.52 -16.94
CA GLU A 61 1.39 8.93 -17.08
C GLU A 61 1.56 9.67 -15.74
N ARG A 62 0.98 9.14 -14.65
CA ARG A 62 0.85 9.86 -13.36
C ARG A 62 1.54 9.16 -12.19
N PHE A 63 1.80 7.86 -12.30
CA PHE A 63 2.26 7.06 -11.18
C PHE A 63 3.47 6.20 -11.54
N SER A 64 4.25 5.85 -10.52
CA SER A 64 5.35 4.88 -10.68
C SER A 64 4.81 3.52 -11.09
N PRO A 65 5.59 2.70 -11.83
CA PRO A 65 5.15 1.37 -12.26
C PRO A 65 4.72 0.44 -11.11
N GLY A 66 5.32 0.59 -9.92
CA GLY A 66 4.92 -0.16 -8.73
C GLY A 66 3.52 0.20 -8.25
N THR A 67 3.17 1.49 -8.24
CA THR A 67 1.82 1.95 -7.91
C THR A 67 0.80 1.49 -8.95
N VAL A 68 1.14 1.59 -10.24
CA VAL A 68 0.27 1.09 -11.31
C VAL A 68 0.02 -0.41 -11.14
N ASN A 69 1.07 -1.20 -10.88
CA ASN A 69 0.93 -2.65 -10.68
C ASN A 69 0.09 -2.99 -9.46
N GLY A 70 0.18 -2.23 -8.37
CA GLY A 70 -0.70 -2.37 -7.20
C GLY A 70 -2.17 -2.16 -7.55
N LYS A 71 -2.47 -1.08 -8.29
CA LYS A 71 -3.83 -0.77 -8.78
C LYS A 71 -4.37 -1.85 -9.71
N LEU A 72 -3.54 -2.33 -10.64
CA LEU A 72 -3.92 -3.43 -11.55
C LEU A 72 -4.11 -4.76 -10.81
N ALA A 73 -3.36 -5.03 -9.74
CA ALA A 73 -3.55 -6.22 -8.93
C ALA A 73 -4.93 -6.24 -8.26
N ALA A 74 -5.38 -5.09 -7.72
CA ALA A 74 -6.72 -4.95 -7.15
C ALA A 74 -7.82 -5.21 -8.21
N LEU A 75 -7.68 -4.64 -9.42
CA LEU A 75 -8.63 -4.91 -10.51
C LEU A 75 -8.62 -6.37 -10.96
N ASN A 76 -7.44 -6.97 -11.11
CA ASN A 76 -7.34 -8.37 -11.53
C ASN A 76 -7.95 -9.33 -10.49
N ALA A 77 -7.85 -9.01 -9.20
CA ALA A 77 -8.52 -9.75 -8.14
C ALA A 77 -10.05 -9.63 -8.27
N LEU A 78 -10.56 -8.41 -8.48
CA LEU A 78 -12.00 -8.17 -8.73
C LEU A 78 -12.50 -8.92 -9.96
N PHE A 79 -11.77 -8.88 -11.08
CA PHE A 79 -12.15 -9.56 -12.32
C PHE A 79 -12.08 -11.08 -12.21
N THR A 80 -11.25 -11.60 -11.32
CA THR A 80 -11.26 -13.03 -10.98
C THR A 80 -12.52 -13.38 -10.21
N PHE A 81 -12.92 -12.54 -9.24
CA PHE A 81 -14.16 -12.71 -8.48
C PHE A 81 -15.42 -12.63 -9.34
N THR A 82 -15.50 -11.68 -10.29
CA THR A 82 -16.67 -11.52 -11.17
C THR A 82 -16.68 -12.47 -12.37
N GLY A 83 -15.60 -13.23 -12.60
CA GLY A 83 -15.44 -14.07 -13.79
C GLY A 83 -15.05 -13.33 -15.08
N TRP A 84 -14.81 -12.01 -15.04
CA TRP A 84 -14.41 -11.18 -16.18
C TRP A 84 -12.92 -11.32 -16.52
N THR A 85 -12.45 -12.56 -16.63
CA THR A 85 -11.02 -12.91 -16.68
C THR A 85 -10.30 -12.39 -17.93
N ASP A 86 -11.05 -12.07 -18.99
CA ASP A 86 -10.62 -11.45 -20.23
C ASP A 86 -10.33 -9.95 -20.09
N CYS A 87 -10.91 -9.27 -19.09
CA CYS A 87 -10.61 -7.87 -18.77
C CYS A 87 -9.33 -7.69 -17.94
N ARG A 88 -8.63 -8.78 -17.57
CA ARG A 88 -7.42 -8.68 -16.74
C ARG A 88 -6.27 -8.00 -17.46
N ALA A 89 -5.66 -7.04 -16.78
CA ALA A 89 -4.50 -6.31 -17.29
C ALA A 89 -3.19 -6.96 -16.87
N ARG A 90 -2.25 -7.09 -17.80
CA ARG A 90 -0.87 -7.46 -17.47
C ARG A 90 -0.20 -6.35 -16.67
N SER A 91 0.55 -6.72 -15.63
CA SER A 91 1.42 -5.80 -14.91
C SER A 91 2.47 -5.19 -15.84
N LEU A 92 2.85 -3.94 -15.58
CA LEU A 92 4.01 -3.30 -16.18
C LEU A 92 5.27 -4.07 -15.77
N LYS A 93 6.17 -4.31 -16.74
CA LYS A 93 7.48 -4.90 -16.46
C LYS A 93 8.26 -3.94 -15.56
N LEU A 94 8.47 -4.34 -14.32
CA LEU A 94 9.36 -3.65 -13.41
C LEU A 94 10.68 -4.40 -13.41
N GLN A 95 11.74 -3.76 -13.90
CA GLN A 95 13.08 -4.25 -13.60
C GLN A 95 13.27 -4.06 -12.09
N ARG A 96 13.19 -5.15 -11.33
CA ARG A 96 13.49 -5.12 -9.90
C ARG A 96 14.94 -4.67 -9.78
N ARG A 97 15.15 -3.44 -9.31
CA ARG A 97 16.46 -3.06 -8.79
C ARG A 97 16.68 -3.96 -7.58
N ALA A 98 17.68 -4.85 -7.66
CA ALA A 98 18.00 -5.80 -6.60
C ALA A 98 18.38 -5.07 -5.29
N PHE A 99 18.85 -3.83 -5.42
CA PHE A 99 19.24 -2.96 -4.32
C PHE A 99 18.34 -1.73 -4.26
N ARG A 100 18.09 -1.25 -3.03
CA ARG A 100 17.54 0.10 -2.85
C ARG A 100 18.55 1.10 -3.38
N ASP A 101 18.05 2.26 -3.78
CA ASP A 101 18.91 3.35 -4.20
C ASP A 101 19.63 3.89 -2.97
N ASP A 102 20.96 3.77 -2.90
CA ASP A 102 21.78 4.19 -1.75
C ASP A 102 21.54 5.67 -1.40
N ALA A 103 21.16 6.51 -2.39
CA ALA A 103 20.79 7.90 -2.16
C ALA A 103 19.52 8.09 -1.31
N ARG A 104 18.79 7.00 -1.03
CA ARG A 104 17.60 6.98 -0.16
C ARG A 104 17.88 6.33 1.20
N GLU A 105 19.12 5.94 1.46
CA GLU A 105 19.54 5.42 2.76
C GLU A 105 20.05 6.56 3.63
N LEU A 106 19.66 6.54 4.91
CA LEU A 106 20.08 7.53 5.88
C LEU A 106 21.42 7.09 6.47
N THR A 107 22.46 7.90 6.27
CA THR A 107 23.76 7.64 6.90
C THR A 107 23.69 7.84 8.41
N ARG A 108 24.64 7.27 9.14
CA ARG A 108 24.75 7.42 10.60
C ARG A 108 24.84 8.90 11.01
N ASP A 109 25.59 9.70 10.26
CA ASP A 109 25.77 11.12 10.57
C ASP A 109 24.51 11.94 10.26
N GLU A 110 23.77 11.61 9.19
CA GLU A 110 22.46 12.20 8.92
C GLU A 110 21.45 11.86 10.02
N PHE A 111 21.46 10.62 10.50
CA PHE A 111 20.61 10.19 11.60
C PHE A 111 20.86 11.02 12.87
N TYR A 112 22.12 11.13 13.32
CA TYR A 112 22.41 11.92 14.52
C TYR A 112 22.11 13.41 14.33
N ARG A 113 22.28 13.96 13.13
CA ARG A 113 21.85 15.34 12.84
C ARG A 113 20.34 15.52 12.98
N LEU A 114 19.54 14.53 12.59
CA LEU A 114 18.08 14.56 12.78
C LEU A 114 17.70 14.51 14.26
N VAL A 115 18.35 13.65 15.06
CA VAL A 115 18.14 13.55 16.52
C VAL A 115 18.49 14.88 17.19
N ALA A 116 19.70 15.39 16.97
CA ALA A 116 20.15 16.66 17.55
C ALA A 116 19.26 17.85 17.14
N THR A 117 18.73 17.84 15.92
CA THR A 117 17.78 18.86 15.47
C THR A 117 16.45 18.76 16.22
N ALA A 118 15.94 17.54 16.45
CA ALA A 118 14.71 17.34 17.22
C ALA A 118 14.87 17.83 18.67
N GLU A 119 16.00 17.52 19.31
CA GLU A 119 16.34 18.00 20.67
C GLU A 119 16.43 19.52 20.73
N ARG A 120 17.16 20.15 19.80
CA ARG A 120 17.31 21.61 19.75
C ARG A 120 15.97 22.34 19.55
N LEU A 121 15.01 21.69 18.89
CA LEU A 121 13.66 22.21 18.69
C LEU A 121 12.70 21.88 19.86
N GLY A 122 13.20 21.28 20.95
CA GLY A 122 12.39 20.87 22.10
C GLY A 122 11.39 19.76 21.78
N LYS A 123 11.66 18.95 20.75
CA LYS A 123 10.81 17.83 20.32
C LYS A 123 11.31 16.52 20.93
N ASP A 124 11.40 16.47 22.25
CA ASP A 124 12.03 15.36 22.99
C ASP A 124 11.43 13.99 22.64
N ARG A 125 10.09 13.92 22.51
CA ARG A 125 9.41 12.69 22.08
C ARG A 125 9.87 12.23 20.71
N LEU A 126 10.11 13.14 19.77
CA LEU A 126 10.58 12.80 18.43
C LEU A 126 12.03 12.31 18.46
N ALA A 127 12.89 12.96 19.25
CA ALA A 127 14.28 12.52 19.44
C ALA A 127 14.33 11.07 19.96
N LEU A 128 13.59 10.78 21.04
CA LEU A 128 13.52 9.44 21.62
C LEU A 128 12.93 8.39 20.65
N LEU A 129 11.93 8.78 19.84
CA LEU A 129 11.38 7.90 18.80
C LEU A 129 12.42 7.57 17.73
N LEU A 130 13.18 8.56 17.26
CA LEU A 130 14.25 8.36 16.28
C LEU A 130 15.33 7.44 16.83
N GLU A 131 15.80 7.69 18.06
CA GLU A 131 16.81 6.86 18.74
C GLU A 131 16.34 5.42 18.93
N ALA A 132 15.10 5.22 19.37
CA ALA A 132 14.52 3.89 19.56
C ALA A 132 14.47 3.11 18.23
N ILE A 133 13.97 3.73 17.16
CA ILE A 133 13.89 3.12 15.82
C ILE A 133 15.30 2.80 15.31
N GLY A 134 16.22 3.76 15.36
CA GLY A 134 17.57 3.61 14.84
C GLY A 134 18.40 2.57 15.59
N SER A 135 18.22 2.45 16.91
CA SER A 135 19.02 1.55 17.75
C SER A 135 18.50 0.11 17.77
N THR A 136 17.18 -0.08 17.58
CA THR A 136 16.55 -1.41 17.66
C THR A 136 16.18 -2.00 16.31
N GLY A 137 16.13 -1.16 15.26
CA GLY A 137 15.76 -1.59 13.91
C GLY A 137 14.27 -1.89 13.71
N VAL A 138 13.41 -1.54 14.66
CA VAL A 138 11.96 -1.74 14.55
C VAL A 138 11.35 -0.84 13.49
N ARG A 139 10.26 -1.31 12.87
CA ARG A 139 9.46 -0.47 11.96
C ARG A 139 8.70 0.58 12.77
N VAL A 140 8.40 1.71 12.12
CA VAL A 140 7.63 2.80 12.76
C VAL A 140 6.30 2.31 13.36
N SER A 141 5.60 1.40 12.70
CA SER A 141 4.33 0.83 13.18
C SER A 141 4.48 -0.07 14.42
N GLU A 142 5.68 -0.53 14.73
CA GLU A 142 6.00 -1.45 15.82
C GLU A 142 6.41 -0.70 17.08
N VAL A 143 6.73 0.60 16.99
CA VAL A 143 7.10 1.43 18.14
C VAL A 143 6.00 1.50 19.21
N LYS A 144 4.73 1.26 18.82
CA LYS A 144 3.60 1.15 19.75
C LYS A 144 3.77 0.07 20.83
N TYR A 145 4.65 -0.92 20.59
CA TYR A 145 4.93 -2.00 21.54
C TYR A 145 6.01 -1.61 22.57
N PHE A 146 6.64 -0.44 22.44
CA PHE A 146 7.64 0.04 23.40
C PHE A 146 6.90 0.76 24.54
N THR A 147 6.50 -0.03 25.53
CA THR A 147 5.79 0.46 26.72
C THR A 147 6.69 0.46 27.96
N VAL A 148 6.26 1.13 29.03
CA VAL A 148 6.99 1.15 30.32
C VAL A 148 7.15 -0.26 30.87
N GLU A 149 6.13 -1.11 30.71
CA GLU A 149 6.16 -2.52 31.11
C GLU A 149 7.24 -3.28 30.33
N SER A 150 7.31 -3.11 29.00
CA SER A 150 8.33 -3.75 28.18
C SER A 150 9.75 -3.30 28.55
N ALA A 151 9.93 -2.00 28.86
CA ALA A 151 11.19 -1.46 29.34
C ALA A 151 11.59 -2.04 30.70
N ARG A 152 10.65 -2.18 31.64
CA ARG A 152 10.90 -2.82 32.95
C ARG A 152 11.27 -4.29 32.83
N LEU A 153 10.70 -4.99 31.85
CA LEU A 153 11.07 -6.38 31.55
C LEU A 153 12.41 -6.50 30.81
N GLY A 154 12.97 -5.39 30.33
CA GLY A 154 14.19 -5.38 29.51
C GLY A 154 14.01 -5.98 28.12
N ARG A 155 12.76 -6.25 27.69
CA ARG A 155 12.43 -6.85 26.40
C ARG A 155 11.08 -6.35 25.89
N ALA A 156 11.00 -6.03 24.60
CA ALA A 156 9.76 -5.73 23.90
C ALA A 156 9.47 -6.82 22.87
N GLU A 157 8.31 -7.46 22.99
CA GLU A 157 7.84 -8.45 22.02
C GLU A 157 6.97 -7.75 20.96
N ILE A 158 7.27 -7.99 19.69
CA ILE A 158 6.60 -7.37 18.54
C ILE A 158 5.68 -8.42 17.91
N ALA A 159 4.39 -8.10 17.78
CA ALA A 159 3.37 -8.96 17.17
C ALA A 159 2.89 -8.42 15.82
#